data_AF-A0A4Q3EYH5-F1
#
_entry.id   AF-A0A4Q3EYH5-F1
#
_cell.length_a   1.000
_cell.length_b   1.000
_cell.length_c   1.000
_cell.angle_alpha   90.00
_cell.angle_beta   90.00
_cell.angle_gamma   90.00
#
_symmetry.space_group_name_H-M   'P 1'
#
loop_
_entity.id
_entity.type
_entity.pdbx_description
1 polymer ?
#
loop_
_entity_poly.entity_id
_entity_poly.type
_entity_poly.pdbx_seq_one_letter_code
_entity_poly.pdbx_strand_id
1 'polypeptide(L)'
;MRVKYLILLFIGAVYLSSCGSSGSKFSVKGKINNMPQQSVYLEELGINDIVIVDSAKTGKDGEFELSGTAPEEGLYRVRFQMERYLLLSLDKGTVNVKADWNQLENYNVEGSGASASLRNFLSTVREHLRDFNTISIVMDSMRARGNDSLLTAAKKDLQDMNMGFTRFIEEYADTTHSLPNALFAVQMLNPQVEMDYLGVFIQSMNARFPKAKMAKEFADKYNKMATGMQQQPTASAGPAIGQPAPEISLPTPDGKTVSLSSLKGKYVLVDFWASWCGPCRKENPNVVAAFNKYKNKNFTVLGVSLDSDKDKWIGAIEKDGLTWAHISDLKGWESVAARTYNVNSIPANFLIDPQGNIIARDLREEALDAELAKALK
;
A
#
# COMPACT_ATOMS: atom_id res chain seq x y z
N MET A 1 22.79 7.87 -80.80
CA MET A 1 23.68 8.43 -79.77
C MET A 1 23.06 8.10 -78.40
N ARG A 2 23.58 7.08 -77.71
CA ARG A 2 23.08 6.59 -76.42
C ARG A 2 23.97 7.13 -75.31
N VAL A 3 23.41 7.85 -74.34
CA VAL A 3 24.12 8.21 -73.11
C VAL A 3 23.75 7.17 -72.05
N LYS A 4 24.76 6.45 -71.57
CA LYS A 4 24.68 5.46 -70.49
C LYS A 4 24.83 6.19 -69.16
N TYR A 5 23.86 6.04 -68.25
CA TYR A 5 24.06 6.31 -66.83
C TYR A 5 24.36 4.99 -66.12
N LEU A 6 25.59 4.85 -65.60
CA LEU A 6 25.96 3.81 -64.64
C LEU A 6 25.37 4.20 -63.28
N ILE A 7 24.46 3.38 -62.76
CA ILE A 7 24.06 3.41 -61.35
C ILE A 7 24.86 2.32 -60.65
N LEU A 8 25.88 2.73 -59.88
CA LEU A 8 26.61 1.87 -58.95
C LEU A 8 25.73 1.66 -57.71
N LEU A 9 25.15 0.46 -57.60
CA LEU A 9 24.46 -0.04 -56.41
C LEU A 9 25.49 -0.36 -55.33
N PHE A 10 25.66 0.55 -54.36
CA PHE A 10 26.37 0.26 -53.12
C PHE A 10 25.44 -0.56 -52.22
N ILE A 11 25.59 -1.89 -52.26
CA ILE A 11 25.00 -2.79 -51.26
C ILE A 11 25.82 -2.61 -49.98
N GLY A 12 25.41 -1.66 -49.16
CA GLY A 12 25.87 -1.57 -47.77
C GLY A 12 25.24 -2.73 -47.00
N ALA A 13 25.98 -3.81 -46.82
CA ALA A 13 25.68 -4.82 -45.82
C ALA A 13 25.70 -4.14 -44.46
N VAL A 14 24.53 -3.77 -43.94
CA VAL A 14 24.35 -3.39 -42.55
C VAL A 14 24.59 -4.66 -41.74
N TYR A 15 25.83 -4.82 -41.28
CA TYR A 15 26.15 -5.70 -40.16
C TYR A 15 25.43 -5.11 -38.95
N LEU A 16 24.21 -5.59 -38.70
CA LEU A 16 23.60 -5.50 -37.38
C LEU A 16 24.49 -6.33 -36.47
N SER A 17 25.34 -5.65 -35.73
CA SER A 17 26.03 -6.18 -34.56
C SER A 17 24.95 -6.66 -33.59
N SER A 18 24.58 -7.94 -33.71
CA SER A 18 23.88 -8.69 -32.68
C SER A 18 24.82 -8.74 -31.47
N CYS A 19 24.74 -7.73 -30.60
CA CYS A 19 25.21 -7.85 -29.24
C CYS A 19 24.62 -9.15 -28.69
N GLY A 20 25.48 -10.15 -28.48
CA GLY A 20 25.08 -11.42 -27.89
C GLY A 20 24.56 -11.14 -26.49
N SER A 21 23.24 -11.02 -26.35
CA SER A 21 22.59 -10.96 -25.05
C SER A 21 22.78 -12.31 -24.38
N SER A 22 23.64 -12.37 -23.38
CA SER A 22 23.82 -13.51 -22.50
C SER A 22 22.53 -13.73 -21.70
N GLY A 23 21.62 -14.51 -22.25
CA GLY A 23 20.33 -14.80 -21.65
C GLY A 23 19.62 -15.93 -22.40
N SER A 24 18.64 -16.54 -21.75
CA SER A 24 17.84 -17.59 -22.38
C SER A 24 16.81 -16.96 -23.32
N LYS A 25 16.64 -17.55 -24.50
CA LYS A 25 15.62 -17.12 -25.45
C LYS A 25 14.26 -17.66 -25.02
N PHE A 26 13.24 -16.84 -25.18
CA PHE A 26 11.86 -17.24 -24.98
C PHE A 26 10.95 -16.69 -26.10
N SER A 27 9.77 -17.28 -26.21
CA SER A 27 8.72 -16.87 -27.14
C SER A 27 7.34 -16.99 -26.48
N VAL A 28 6.43 -16.09 -26.82
CA VAL A 28 5.03 -16.10 -26.40
C VAL A 28 4.18 -16.24 -27.64
N LYS A 29 3.46 -17.36 -27.74
CA LYS A 29 2.50 -17.65 -28.82
C LYS A 29 1.09 -17.47 -28.28
N GLY A 30 0.40 -16.46 -28.77
CA GLY A 30 -0.96 -16.13 -28.34
C GLY A 30 -1.99 -16.51 -29.39
N LYS A 31 -3.15 -16.99 -28.93
CA LYS A 31 -4.38 -17.12 -29.70
C LYS A 31 -5.54 -16.55 -28.88
N ILE A 32 -6.00 -15.35 -29.24
CA ILE A 32 -7.06 -14.65 -28.52
C ILE A 32 -8.30 -14.58 -29.41
N ASN A 33 -9.29 -15.42 -29.10
CA ASN A 33 -10.53 -15.45 -29.87
C ASN A 33 -11.29 -14.13 -29.75
N ASN A 34 -12.01 -13.72 -30.79
CA ASN A 34 -12.82 -12.49 -30.81
C ASN A 34 -12.02 -11.18 -30.63
N MET A 35 -10.70 -11.23 -30.74
CA MET A 35 -9.84 -10.06 -30.64
C MET A 35 -9.81 -9.29 -31.97
N PRO A 36 -10.12 -7.98 -31.98
CA PRO A 36 -9.91 -7.15 -33.16
C PRO A 36 -8.45 -7.14 -33.59
N GLN A 37 -8.20 -7.08 -34.90
CA GLN A 37 -6.85 -6.94 -35.42
C GLN A 37 -6.18 -5.69 -34.85
N GLN A 38 -5.03 -5.85 -34.24
CA GLN A 38 -4.32 -4.77 -33.56
C GLN A 38 -2.82 -5.05 -33.47
N SER A 39 -2.07 -4.07 -32.99
CA SER A 39 -0.69 -4.28 -32.55
C SER A 39 -0.68 -4.77 -31.11
N VAL A 40 0.22 -5.71 -30.81
CA VAL A 40 0.51 -6.20 -29.47
C VAL A 40 1.97 -5.94 -29.14
N TYR A 41 2.24 -5.65 -27.86
CA TYR A 41 3.57 -5.32 -27.37
C TYR A 41 3.92 -6.26 -26.22
N LEU A 42 5.14 -6.79 -26.27
CA LEU A 42 5.74 -7.47 -25.13
C LEU A 42 6.56 -6.43 -24.36
N GLU A 43 6.26 -6.27 -23.08
CA GLU A 43 6.94 -5.33 -22.20
C GLU A 43 7.49 -6.07 -20.99
N GLU A 44 8.77 -5.86 -20.68
CA GLU A 44 9.35 -6.28 -19.41
C GLU A 44 9.03 -5.24 -18.33
N LEU A 45 8.53 -5.71 -17.19
CA LEU A 45 8.23 -4.90 -16.03
C LEU A 45 9.39 -4.98 -15.04
N GLY A 46 10.34 -4.07 -15.18
CA GLY A 46 11.44 -3.88 -14.23
C GLY A 46 10.97 -3.25 -12.91
N ILE A 47 11.88 -3.15 -11.94
CA ILE A 47 11.59 -2.55 -10.63
C ILE A 47 11.31 -1.04 -10.74
N ASN A 48 11.88 -0.37 -11.74
CA ASN A 48 11.82 1.09 -11.90
C ASN A 48 11.34 1.54 -13.30
N ASP A 49 11.36 0.65 -14.27
CA ASP A 49 11.16 0.96 -15.68
C ASP A 49 10.36 -0.14 -16.39
N ILE A 50 9.74 0.25 -17.49
CA ILE A 50 9.03 -0.65 -18.40
C ILE A 50 9.76 -0.60 -19.74
N VAL A 51 10.21 -1.74 -20.22
CA VAL A 51 10.99 -1.85 -21.46
C VAL A 51 10.17 -2.59 -22.50
N ILE A 52 9.99 -2.01 -23.69
CA ILE A 52 9.39 -2.73 -24.82
C ILE A 52 10.44 -3.69 -25.37
N VAL A 53 10.10 -4.97 -25.36
CA VAL A 53 10.98 -6.08 -25.76
C VAL A 53 10.73 -6.45 -27.22
N ASP A 54 9.46 -6.53 -27.60
CA ASP A 54 9.03 -6.92 -28.95
C ASP A 54 7.63 -6.40 -29.25
N SER A 55 7.25 -6.44 -30.53
CA SER A 55 5.90 -6.10 -30.97
C SER A 55 5.50 -6.89 -32.21
N ALA A 56 4.21 -7.18 -32.34
CA ALA A 56 3.67 -7.87 -33.50
C ALA A 56 2.31 -7.30 -33.90
N LYS A 57 1.93 -7.49 -35.17
CA LYS A 57 0.53 -7.32 -35.61
C LYS A 57 -0.18 -8.67 -35.48
N THR A 58 -1.42 -8.65 -35.00
CA THR A 58 -2.18 -9.88 -34.80
C THR A 58 -2.75 -10.39 -36.12
N GLY A 59 -2.84 -11.72 -36.25
CA GLY A 59 -3.58 -12.41 -37.30
C GLY A 59 -5.07 -12.04 -37.30
N LYS A 60 -5.77 -12.39 -38.38
CA LYS A 60 -7.22 -12.15 -38.49
C LYS A 60 -8.01 -12.89 -37.42
N ASP A 61 -7.50 -14.03 -36.98
CA ASP A 61 -8.14 -14.87 -35.98
C ASP A 61 -7.50 -14.69 -34.59
N GLY A 62 -6.78 -13.59 -34.36
CA GLY A 62 -6.23 -13.22 -33.06
C GLY A 62 -4.93 -13.92 -32.66
N GLU A 63 -4.21 -14.53 -33.60
CA GLU A 63 -2.87 -15.07 -33.37
C GLU A 63 -1.81 -13.98 -33.24
N PHE A 64 -0.81 -14.21 -32.41
CA PHE A 64 0.43 -13.44 -32.42
C PHE A 64 1.60 -14.28 -31.90
N GLU A 65 2.81 -13.88 -32.28
CA GLU A 65 4.05 -14.42 -31.72
C GLU A 65 4.95 -13.25 -31.35
N LEU A 66 5.46 -13.28 -30.11
CA LEU A 66 6.39 -12.32 -29.55
C LEU A 66 7.60 -13.09 -29.04
N SER A 67 8.78 -12.48 -29.07
CA SER A 67 10.03 -13.13 -28.67
C SER A 67 10.92 -12.21 -27.84
N GLY A 68 11.79 -12.80 -27.04
CA GLY A 68 12.70 -12.04 -26.20
C GLY A 68 13.88 -12.88 -25.73
N THR A 69 14.81 -12.22 -25.06
CA THR A 69 15.92 -12.87 -24.38
C THR A 69 16.02 -12.32 -22.97
N ALA A 70 16.03 -13.19 -21.96
CA ALA A 70 16.08 -12.79 -20.56
C ALA A 70 17.32 -13.38 -19.87
N PRO A 71 18.12 -12.58 -19.14
CA PRO A 71 19.24 -13.10 -18.36
C PRO A 71 18.79 -13.88 -17.12
N GLU A 72 17.61 -13.56 -16.58
CA GLU A 72 16.94 -14.23 -15.47
C GLU A 72 15.42 -14.22 -15.68
N GLU A 73 14.65 -14.93 -14.86
CA GLU A 73 13.18 -14.90 -14.95
C GLU A 73 12.67 -13.49 -14.63
N GLY A 74 11.85 -12.92 -15.51
CA GLY A 74 11.27 -11.59 -15.36
C GLY A 74 9.75 -11.60 -15.39
N LEU A 75 9.14 -10.50 -14.96
CA LEU A 75 7.71 -10.24 -15.11
C LEU A 75 7.48 -9.48 -16.40
N TYR A 76 6.59 -9.99 -17.24
CA TYR A 76 6.27 -9.42 -18.54
C TYR A 76 4.78 -9.13 -18.68
N ARG A 77 4.49 -8.08 -19.43
CA ARG A 77 3.15 -7.67 -19.83
C ARG A 77 3.00 -7.82 -21.33
N VAL A 78 2.04 -8.62 -21.77
CA VAL A 78 1.55 -8.57 -23.16
C VAL A 78 0.46 -7.50 -23.20
N ARG A 79 0.79 -6.33 -23.73
CA ARG A 79 -0.11 -5.18 -23.81
C ARG A 79 -0.84 -5.15 -25.16
N PHE A 80 -2.15 -4.98 -25.09
CA PHE A 80 -3.07 -4.79 -26.20
C PHE A 80 -3.52 -3.32 -26.24
N GLN A 81 -4.34 -2.97 -27.23
CA GLN A 81 -5.03 -1.68 -27.24
C GLN A 81 -6.03 -1.57 -26.08
N MET A 82 -6.52 -0.36 -25.82
CA MET A 82 -7.44 -0.05 -24.72
C MET A 82 -6.87 -0.39 -23.34
N GLU A 83 -5.55 -0.33 -23.17
CA GLU A 83 -4.83 -0.63 -21.92
C GLU A 83 -5.13 -2.03 -21.34
N ARG A 84 -5.56 -2.97 -22.19
CA ARG A 84 -5.77 -4.36 -21.78
C ARG A 84 -4.45 -5.10 -21.82
N TYR A 85 -4.26 -6.05 -20.91
CA TYR A 85 -3.01 -6.80 -20.86
C TYR A 85 -3.13 -8.17 -20.21
N LEU A 86 -2.13 -9.00 -20.45
CA LEU A 86 -1.86 -10.25 -19.74
C LEU A 86 -0.51 -10.17 -19.03
N LEU A 87 -0.42 -10.74 -17.83
CA LEU A 87 0.84 -10.84 -17.10
C LEU A 87 1.40 -12.27 -17.21
N LEU A 88 2.70 -12.36 -17.47
CA LEU A 88 3.42 -13.62 -17.65
C LEU A 88 4.77 -13.53 -16.96
N SER A 89 5.21 -14.62 -16.35
CA SER A 89 6.57 -14.76 -15.84
C SER A 89 7.36 -15.66 -16.79
N LEU A 90 8.41 -15.09 -17.38
CA LEU A 90 9.14 -15.64 -18.53
C LEU A 90 10.64 -15.67 -18.23
N ASP A 91 11.28 -16.80 -18.51
CA ASP A 91 12.74 -16.97 -18.46
C ASP A 91 13.29 -17.59 -19.76
N LYS A 92 12.62 -18.63 -20.29
CA LYS A 92 13.05 -19.39 -21.47
C LYS A 92 11.91 -20.17 -22.11
N GLY A 93 12.16 -20.70 -23.31
CA GLY A 93 11.27 -21.65 -23.96
C GLY A 93 10.06 -21.00 -24.63
N THR A 94 9.02 -21.78 -24.89
CA THR A 94 7.82 -21.31 -25.58
C THR A 94 6.63 -21.36 -24.64
N VAL A 95 6.00 -20.21 -24.43
CA VAL A 95 4.78 -20.05 -23.63
C VAL A 95 3.61 -19.88 -24.58
N ASN A 96 2.60 -20.74 -24.44
CA ASN A 96 1.38 -20.68 -25.24
C ASN A 96 0.26 -20.06 -24.41
N VAL A 97 -0.43 -19.07 -24.98
CA VAL A 97 -1.52 -18.34 -24.34
C VAL A 97 -2.78 -18.49 -25.18
N LYS A 98 -3.87 -18.91 -24.56
CA LYS A 98 -5.20 -18.99 -25.19
C LYS A 98 -6.20 -18.22 -24.34
N ALA A 99 -6.97 -17.33 -24.95
CA ALA A 99 -8.01 -16.57 -24.24
C ALA A 99 -9.18 -16.20 -25.17
N ASP A 100 -10.24 -15.67 -24.57
CA ASP A 100 -11.30 -14.97 -25.29
C ASP A 100 -11.17 -13.47 -25.01
N TRP A 101 -11.29 -12.63 -26.04
CA TRP A 101 -11.18 -11.18 -25.90
C TRP A 101 -12.23 -10.61 -24.95
N ASN A 102 -13.41 -11.20 -24.83
CA ASN A 102 -14.44 -10.70 -23.92
C ASN A 102 -14.24 -11.15 -22.46
N GLN A 103 -13.32 -12.08 -22.21
CA GLN A 103 -12.96 -12.62 -20.90
C GLN A 103 -11.44 -12.82 -20.80
N LEU A 104 -10.68 -11.78 -21.17
CA LEU A 104 -9.23 -11.85 -21.33
C LEU A 104 -8.52 -12.28 -20.04
N GLU A 105 -9.09 -11.93 -18.89
CA GLU A 105 -8.63 -12.30 -17.57
C GLU A 105 -8.70 -13.83 -17.28
N ASN A 106 -9.47 -14.58 -18.05
CA ASN A 106 -9.63 -16.04 -17.92
C ASN A 106 -8.74 -16.81 -18.92
N TYR A 107 -7.59 -16.24 -19.27
CA TYR A 107 -6.64 -16.87 -20.17
C TYR A 107 -6.07 -18.18 -19.58
N ASN A 108 -5.77 -19.11 -20.49
CA ASN A 108 -4.99 -20.29 -20.24
C ASN A 108 -3.56 -20.06 -20.69
N VAL A 109 -2.62 -20.61 -19.93
CA VAL A 109 -1.19 -20.50 -20.21
C VAL A 109 -0.52 -21.87 -20.02
N GLU A 110 0.30 -22.24 -20.97
CA GLU A 110 1.06 -23.51 -21.01
C GLU A 110 2.53 -23.21 -21.35
N GLY A 111 3.45 -24.08 -20.92
CA GLY A 111 4.88 -23.93 -21.21
C GLY A 111 5.68 -23.08 -20.19
N SER A 112 5.01 -22.44 -19.22
CA SER A 112 5.66 -21.80 -18.07
C SER A 112 4.87 -22.06 -16.78
N GLY A 113 5.49 -22.79 -15.84
CA GLY A 113 4.91 -23.05 -14.52
C GLY A 113 4.76 -21.78 -13.69
N ALA A 114 5.70 -20.84 -13.80
CA ALA A 114 5.62 -19.54 -13.14
C ALA A 114 4.47 -18.68 -13.67
N SER A 115 4.26 -18.65 -14.99
CA SER A 115 3.10 -17.96 -15.59
C SER A 115 1.77 -18.60 -15.19
N ALA A 116 1.70 -19.93 -15.13
CA ALA A 116 0.49 -20.63 -14.66
C ALA A 116 0.20 -20.34 -13.19
N SER A 117 1.23 -20.36 -12.34
CA SER A 117 1.13 -19.97 -10.93
C SER A 117 0.63 -18.53 -10.76
N LEU A 118 1.22 -17.58 -11.51
CA LEU A 118 0.81 -16.17 -11.47
C LEU A 118 -0.65 -15.99 -11.91
N ARG A 119 -1.07 -16.68 -12.99
CA ARG A 119 -2.46 -16.64 -13.46
C ARG A 119 -3.43 -17.11 -12.39
N ASN A 120 -3.11 -18.21 -11.71
CA ASN A 120 -3.95 -18.76 -10.64
C ASN A 120 -4.04 -17.79 -9.46
N PHE A 121 -2.90 -17.24 -9.03
CA PHE A 121 -2.87 -16.18 -8.02
C PHE A 121 -3.77 -15.00 -8.39
N LEU A 122 -3.62 -14.46 -9.60
CA LEU A 122 -4.44 -13.36 -10.12
C LEU A 122 -5.94 -13.71 -10.22
N SER A 123 -6.30 -14.98 -10.41
CA SER A 123 -7.69 -15.43 -10.38
C SER A 123 -8.27 -15.30 -8.97
N THR A 124 -7.57 -15.80 -7.97
CA THR A 124 -7.99 -15.72 -6.57
C THR A 124 -7.98 -14.26 -6.06
N VAL A 125 -7.01 -13.44 -6.47
CA VAL A 125 -7.04 -11.98 -6.19
C VAL A 125 -8.32 -11.34 -6.71
N ARG A 126 -8.75 -11.67 -7.94
CA ARG A 126 -9.99 -11.13 -8.51
C ARG A 126 -11.23 -11.60 -7.76
N GLU A 127 -11.24 -12.83 -7.25
CA GLU A 127 -12.33 -13.34 -6.40
C GLU A 127 -12.43 -12.52 -5.11
N HIS A 128 -11.31 -12.32 -4.40
CA HIS A 128 -11.28 -11.45 -3.23
C HIS A 128 -11.75 -10.02 -3.52
N LEU A 129 -11.32 -9.42 -4.63
CA LEU A 129 -11.77 -8.07 -5.02
C LEU A 129 -13.29 -8.01 -5.30
N ARG A 130 -13.87 -9.08 -5.84
CA ARG A 130 -15.33 -9.18 -6.03
C ARG A 130 -16.05 -9.27 -4.68
N ASP A 131 -15.50 -10.04 -3.73
CA ASP A 131 -16.06 -10.15 -2.38
C ASP A 131 -16.00 -8.81 -1.65
N PHE A 132 -14.87 -8.09 -1.73
CA PHE A 132 -14.71 -6.75 -1.19
C PHE A 132 -15.72 -5.76 -1.78
N ASN A 133 -15.91 -5.77 -3.11
CA ASN A 133 -16.91 -4.92 -3.75
C ASN A 133 -18.33 -5.27 -3.30
N THR A 134 -18.62 -6.56 -3.17
CA THR A 134 -19.94 -7.05 -2.72
C THR A 134 -20.25 -6.58 -1.30
N ILE A 135 -19.31 -6.75 -0.36
CA ILE A 135 -19.54 -6.30 1.01
C ILE A 135 -19.64 -4.78 1.10
N SER A 136 -18.88 -4.04 0.28
CA SER A 136 -18.96 -2.57 0.25
C SER A 136 -20.37 -2.12 -0.13
N ILE A 137 -20.96 -2.71 -1.19
CA ILE A 137 -22.33 -2.42 -1.64
C ILE A 137 -23.34 -2.75 -0.54
N VAL A 138 -23.18 -3.90 0.13
CA VAL A 138 -24.06 -4.32 1.23
C VAL A 138 -24.00 -3.34 2.39
N MET A 139 -22.78 -2.94 2.80
CA MET A 139 -22.57 -1.97 3.87
C MET A 139 -23.18 -0.61 3.55
N ASP A 140 -23.06 -0.12 2.32
CA ASP A 140 -23.67 1.14 1.89
C ASP A 140 -25.19 1.07 1.91
N SER A 141 -25.78 -0.06 1.49
CA SER A 141 -27.22 -0.28 1.63
C SER A 141 -27.66 -0.35 3.10
N MET A 142 -26.86 -0.92 4.01
CA MET A 142 -27.19 -0.99 5.43
C MET A 142 -27.13 0.38 6.09
N ARG A 143 -26.12 1.20 5.75
CA ARG A 143 -26.01 2.60 6.18
C ARG A 143 -27.24 3.41 5.79
N ALA A 144 -27.69 3.28 4.53
CA ALA A 144 -28.87 3.98 4.04
C ALA A 144 -30.18 3.60 4.79
N ARG A 145 -30.22 2.43 5.44
CA ARG A 145 -31.39 1.92 6.17
C ARG A 145 -31.31 2.09 7.68
N GLY A 146 -30.20 2.63 8.21
CA GLY A 146 -30.02 2.85 9.66
C GLY A 146 -29.88 1.58 10.50
N ASN A 147 -29.35 0.49 9.93
CA ASN A 147 -29.22 -0.79 10.64
C ASN A 147 -27.82 -0.97 11.27
N ASP A 148 -27.64 -0.36 12.45
CA ASP A 148 -26.32 -0.23 13.09
C ASP A 148 -25.72 -1.55 13.60
N SER A 149 -26.55 -2.51 14.00
CA SER A 149 -26.10 -3.82 14.48
C SER A 149 -25.57 -4.69 13.33
N LEU A 150 -26.26 -4.71 12.19
CA LEU A 150 -25.79 -5.38 10.97
C LEU A 150 -24.55 -4.70 10.39
N LEU A 151 -24.46 -3.37 10.45
CA LEU A 151 -23.28 -2.65 9.98
C LEU A 151 -22.03 -2.99 10.80
N THR A 152 -22.17 -3.25 12.10
CA THR A 152 -21.06 -3.67 12.96
C THR A 152 -20.56 -5.06 12.60
N ALA A 153 -21.48 -6.00 12.35
CA ALA A 153 -21.12 -7.34 11.85
C ALA A 153 -20.42 -7.26 10.49
N ALA A 154 -20.96 -6.50 9.54
CA ALA A 154 -20.36 -6.33 8.21
C ALA A 154 -18.96 -5.66 8.26
N LYS A 155 -18.71 -4.74 9.19
CA LYS A 155 -17.37 -4.19 9.43
C LYS A 155 -16.38 -5.25 9.92
N LYS A 156 -16.83 -6.16 10.79
CA LYS A 156 -16.00 -7.29 11.25
C LYS A 156 -15.70 -8.24 10.10
N ASP A 157 -16.70 -8.57 9.28
CA ASP A 157 -16.50 -9.42 8.11
C ASP A 157 -15.50 -8.79 7.13
N LEU A 158 -15.59 -7.47 6.89
CA LEU A 158 -14.64 -6.73 6.07
C LEU A 158 -13.20 -6.80 6.63
N GLN A 159 -13.05 -6.68 7.96
CA GLN A 159 -11.74 -6.83 8.60
C GLN A 159 -11.19 -8.25 8.47
N ASP A 160 -12.03 -9.26 8.68
CA ASP A 160 -11.64 -10.67 8.55
C ASP A 160 -11.26 -11.00 7.10
N MET A 161 -11.97 -10.44 6.11
CA MET A 161 -11.60 -10.54 4.69
C MET A 161 -10.29 -9.83 4.36
N ASN A 162 -10.05 -8.62 4.89
CA ASN A 162 -8.76 -7.93 4.72
C ASN A 162 -7.61 -8.77 5.26
N MET A 163 -7.73 -9.33 6.47
CA MET A 163 -6.71 -10.21 7.04
C MET A 163 -6.51 -11.48 6.23
N GLY A 164 -7.60 -12.08 5.73
CA GLY A 164 -7.54 -13.25 4.87
C GLY A 164 -6.82 -12.97 3.55
N PHE A 165 -7.09 -11.82 2.93
CA PHE A 165 -6.45 -11.39 1.69
C PHE A 165 -4.96 -11.09 1.89
N THR A 166 -4.59 -10.37 2.96
CA THR A 166 -3.19 -10.14 3.34
C THR A 166 -2.46 -11.48 3.49
N ARG A 167 -3.00 -12.41 4.30
CA ARG A 167 -2.37 -13.73 4.51
C ARG A 167 -2.21 -14.51 3.21
N PHE A 168 -3.20 -14.47 2.32
CA PHE A 168 -3.13 -15.11 1.02
C PHE A 168 -1.97 -14.55 0.16
N ILE A 169 -1.78 -13.22 0.16
CA ILE A 169 -0.67 -12.58 -0.55
C ILE A 169 0.68 -12.99 0.05
N GLU A 170 0.81 -12.93 1.38
CA GLU A 170 2.03 -13.30 2.11
C GLU A 170 2.41 -14.76 1.86
N GLU A 171 1.44 -15.69 2.00
CA GLU A 171 1.65 -17.12 1.77
C GLU A 171 2.10 -17.40 0.33
N TYR A 172 1.47 -16.75 -0.66
CA TYR A 172 1.89 -16.89 -2.05
C TYR A 172 3.31 -16.37 -2.29
N ALA A 173 3.64 -15.19 -1.75
CA ALA A 173 4.97 -14.60 -1.88
C ALA A 173 6.06 -15.44 -1.19
N ASP A 174 5.75 -16.05 -0.05
CA ASP A 174 6.66 -16.89 0.71
C ASP A 174 6.90 -18.26 0.08
N THR A 175 5.90 -18.81 -0.63
CA THR A 175 5.96 -20.19 -1.14
C THR A 175 6.29 -20.30 -2.63
N THR A 176 6.01 -19.27 -3.44
CA THR A 176 6.28 -19.32 -4.89
C THR A 176 7.77 -19.52 -5.20
N HIS A 177 8.08 -20.35 -6.21
CA HIS A 177 9.47 -20.53 -6.66
C HIS A 177 9.93 -19.45 -7.67
N SER A 178 9.03 -18.55 -8.04
CA SER A 178 9.29 -17.46 -8.99
C SER A 178 9.48 -16.15 -8.25
N LEU A 179 10.69 -15.59 -8.34
CA LEU A 179 11.01 -14.28 -7.76
C LEU A 179 10.11 -13.15 -8.30
N PRO A 180 9.92 -12.98 -9.63
CA PRO A 180 9.02 -11.94 -10.14
C PRO A 180 7.59 -12.09 -9.62
N ASN A 181 7.08 -13.31 -9.45
CA ASN A 181 5.77 -13.53 -8.85
C ASN A 181 5.72 -13.10 -7.38
N ALA A 182 6.74 -13.46 -6.59
CA ALA A 182 6.82 -13.08 -5.18
C ALA A 182 6.83 -11.55 -5.03
N LEU A 183 7.68 -10.88 -5.82
CA LEU A 183 7.81 -9.42 -5.82
C LEU A 183 6.51 -8.73 -6.27
N PHE A 184 5.84 -9.28 -7.28
CA PHE A 184 4.56 -8.77 -7.73
C PHE A 184 3.47 -8.89 -6.65
N ALA A 185 3.43 -10.02 -5.94
CA ALA A 185 2.46 -10.24 -4.87
C ALA A 185 2.65 -9.25 -3.72
N VAL A 186 3.87 -9.08 -3.20
CA VAL A 186 4.12 -8.16 -2.07
C VAL A 186 3.88 -6.69 -2.40
N GLN A 187 3.90 -6.30 -3.67
CA GLN A 187 3.51 -4.95 -4.09
C GLN A 187 2.01 -4.66 -3.90
N MET A 188 1.19 -5.71 -3.70
CA MET A 188 -0.23 -5.56 -3.36
C MET A 188 -0.47 -5.31 -1.87
N LEU A 189 0.54 -5.50 -1.01
CA LEU A 189 0.45 -5.22 0.42
C LEU A 189 0.56 -3.72 0.70
N ASN A 190 0.00 -3.29 1.83
CA ASN A 190 0.22 -1.94 2.32
C ASN A 190 1.57 -1.87 3.06
N PRO A 191 2.59 -1.19 2.51
CA PRO A 191 3.92 -1.19 3.11
C PRO A 191 3.97 -0.48 4.47
N GLN A 192 2.98 0.37 4.81
CA GLN A 192 2.92 1.03 6.13
C GLN A 192 2.39 0.10 7.22
N VAL A 193 1.52 -0.84 6.86
CA VAL A 193 0.90 -1.77 7.80
C VAL A 193 1.79 -3.01 7.96
N GLU A 194 2.30 -3.53 6.84
CA GLU A 194 3.03 -4.81 6.79
C GLU A 194 4.56 -4.64 6.82
N MET A 195 5.06 -3.58 7.48
CA MET A 195 6.51 -3.27 7.58
C MET A 195 7.33 -4.46 8.10
N ASP A 196 6.83 -5.13 9.15
CA ASP A 196 7.52 -6.23 9.81
C ASP A 196 7.62 -7.46 8.89
N TYR A 197 6.50 -7.82 8.26
CA TYR A 197 6.47 -8.88 7.25
C TYR A 197 7.42 -8.59 6.09
N LEU A 198 7.36 -7.38 5.52
CA LEU A 198 8.20 -6.99 4.39
C LEU A 198 9.69 -7.02 4.74
N GLY A 199 10.06 -6.65 5.97
CA GLY A 199 11.42 -6.78 6.48
C GLY A 199 11.91 -8.24 6.49
N VAL A 200 11.08 -9.18 6.98
CA VAL A 200 11.40 -10.62 7.00
C VAL A 200 11.41 -11.20 5.59
N PHE A 201 10.44 -10.82 4.75
CA PHE A 201 10.32 -11.25 3.36
C PHE A 201 11.59 -10.93 2.56
N ILE A 202 12.15 -9.72 2.72
CA ILE A 202 13.39 -9.32 2.02
C ILE A 202 14.58 -10.17 2.44
N GLN A 203 14.69 -10.52 3.73
CA GLN A 203 15.74 -11.41 4.22
C GLN A 203 15.58 -12.83 3.63
N SER A 204 14.35 -13.36 3.66
CA SER A 204 13.99 -14.66 3.07
C SER A 204 14.28 -14.70 1.56
N MET A 205 13.95 -13.64 0.84
CA MET A 205 14.18 -13.51 -0.59
C MET A 205 15.67 -13.57 -0.94
N ASN A 206 16.54 -12.89 -0.19
CA ASN A 206 17.98 -12.96 -0.41
C ASN A 206 18.54 -14.38 -0.19
N ALA A 207 17.94 -15.16 0.71
CA ALA A 207 18.30 -16.56 0.92
C ALA A 207 17.77 -17.48 -0.20
N ARG A 208 16.54 -17.24 -0.67
CA ARG A 208 15.87 -18.03 -1.75
C ARG A 208 16.45 -17.72 -3.13
N PHE A 209 16.89 -16.49 -3.37
CA PHE A 209 17.33 -15.99 -4.68
C PHE A 209 18.67 -15.23 -4.61
N PRO A 210 19.76 -15.84 -4.10
CA PRO A 210 20.99 -15.13 -3.76
C PRO A 210 21.76 -14.54 -4.94
N LYS A 211 21.44 -14.95 -6.18
CA LYS A 211 22.09 -14.49 -7.41
C LYS A 211 21.22 -13.56 -8.25
N ALA A 212 19.97 -13.32 -7.84
CA ALA A 212 19.02 -12.57 -8.63
C ALA A 212 19.28 -11.07 -8.49
N LYS A 213 19.47 -10.37 -9.62
CA LYS A 213 19.70 -8.92 -9.63
C LYS A 213 18.46 -8.19 -9.12
N MET A 214 17.29 -8.65 -9.55
CA MET A 214 15.98 -8.09 -9.16
C MET A 214 15.74 -8.13 -7.64
N ALA A 215 16.17 -9.18 -6.94
CA ALA A 215 16.03 -9.29 -5.49
C ALA A 215 16.80 -8.18 -4.76
N LYS A 216 18.04 -7.93 -5.19
CA LYS A 216 18.86 -6.85 -4.63
C LYS A 216 18.25 -5.47 -4.91
N GLU A 217 17.81 -5.22 -6.13
CA GLU A 217 17.19 -3.94 -6.51
C GLU A 217 15.91 -3.65 -5.72
N PHE A 218 15.07 -4.68 -5.51
CA PHE A 218 13.89 -4.56 -4.67
C PHE A 218 14.24 -4.27 -3.21
N ALA A 219 15.22 -5.00 -2.64
CA ALA A 219 15.69 -4.77 -1.29
C ALA A 219 16.24 -3.34 -1.10
N ASP A 220 17.04 -2.84 -2.05
CA ASP A 220 17.58 -1.48 -2.03
C ASP A 220 16.45 -0.43 -2.11
N LYS A 221 15.43 -0.65 -2.96
CA LYS A 221 14.26 0.22 -3.07
C LYS A 221 13.45 0.24 -1.79
N TYR A 222 13.16 -0.93 -1.22
CA TYR A 222 12.44 -1.03 0.05
C TYR A 222 13.22 -0.40 1.18
N ASN A 223 14.53 -0.69 1.31
CA ASN A 223 15.35 -0.09 2.36
C ASN A 223 15.38 1.43 2.24
N LYS A 224 15.51 2.00 1.03
CA LYS A 224 15.39 3.45 0.82
C LYS A 224 14.03 3.99 1.24
N MET A 225 12.95 3.28 0.89
CA MET A 225 11.59 3.64 1.29
C MET A 225 11.41 3.56 2.81
N ALA A 226 11.83 2.47 3.45
CA ALA A 226 11.75 2.24 4.88
C ALA A 226 12.63 3.21 5.66
N THR A 227 13.86 3.48 5.23
CA THR A 227 14.69 4.56 5.79
C THR A 227 14.07 5.92 5.53
N GLY A 228 13.40 6.12 4.39
CA GLY A 228 12.63 7.32 4.08
C GLY A 228 11.41 7.47 4.98
N MET A 229 10.74 6.38 5.37
CA MET A 229 9.64 6.38 6.34
C MET A 229 10.14 6.54 7.78
N GLN A 230 11.36 6.06 8.09
CA GLN A 230 12.02 6.22 9.39
C GLN A 230 12.68 7.60 9.56
N GLN A 231 13.13 8.23 8.47
CA GLN A 231 13.78 9.56 8.42
C GLN A 231 12.82 10.67 7.98
N GLN A 232 11.65 10.35 7.45
CA GLN A 232 10.52 11.27 7.44
C GLN A 232 9.91 11.21 8.84
N PRO A 233 10.02 12.27 9.66
CA PRO A 233 9.04 12.45 10.70
C PRO A 233 7.73 12.64 9.96
N THR A 234 6.84 11.63 9.96
CA THR A 234 5.41 11.73 9.61
C THR A 234 5.08 12.96 8.75
N ALA A 235 5.49 12.92 7.48
CA ALA A 235 5.22 14.00 6.54
C ALA A 235 3.79 13.87 6.01
N SER A 236 2.80 13.94 6.90
CA SER A 236 1.52 14.58 6.61
C SER A 236 1.58 15.92 7.35
N ALA A 237 1.74 17.03 6.61
CA ALA A 237 2.06 18.36 7.10
C ALA A 237 1.13 18.90 8.21
N GLY A 238 1.26 18.38 9.42
CA GLY A 238 0.72 18.94 10.65
C GLY A 238 1.71 19.95 11.24
N PRO A 239 1.31 20.64 12.31
CA PRO A 239 2.14 21.64 12.98
C PRO A 239 3.55 21.12 13.33
N ALA A 240 4.58 21.91 13.00
CA ALA A 240 5.97 21.51 13.16
C ALA A 240 6.43 21.62 14.63
N ILE A 241 7.40 20.79 15.01
CA ILE A 241 8.09 20.92 16.30
C ILE A 241 8.76 22.30 16.38
N GLY A 242 8.65 22.95 17.54
CA GLY A 242 9.11 24.31 17.80
C GLY A 242 8.13 25.41 17.40
N GLN A 243 7.01 25.08 16.75
CA GLN A 243 5.97 26.05 16.42
C GLN A 243 4.86 26.07 17.48
N PRO A 244 4.12 27.19 17.59
CA PRO A 244 2.90 27.25 18.41
C PRO A 244 1.90 26.19 17.95
N ALA A 245 1.30 25.48 18.91
CA ALA A 245 0.22 24.56 18.64
C ALA A 245 -1.03 25.33 18.14
N PRO A 246 -1.64 24.95 17.01
CA PRO A 246 -2.86 25.58 16.56
C PRO A 246 -3.99 25.44 17.59
N GLU A 247 -4.82 26.48 17.70
CA GLU A 247 -5.96 26.42 18.60
C GLU A 247 -6.99 25.38 18.13
N ILE A 248 -7.47 24.59 19.08
CA ILE A 248 -8.63 23.71 18.90
C ILE A 248 -9.57 23.90 20.09
N SER A 249 -10.85 24.08 19.78
CA SER A 249 -11.87 24.36 20.78
C SER A 249 -13.13 23.60 20.38
N LEU A 250 -13.45 22.55 21.15
CA LEU A 250 -14.49 21.59 20.79
C LEU A 250 -15.30 21.16 22.04
N PRO A 251 -16.53 20.65 21.83
CA PRO A 251 -17.36 20.12 22.92
C PRO A 251 -16.76 18.89 23.61
N THR A 252 -16.89 18.83 24.93
CA THR A 252 -16.68 17.66 25.79
C THR A 252 -17.90 16.73 25.77
N PRO A 253 -17.83 15.53 26.38
CA PRO A 253 -18.99 14.64 26.53
C PRO A 253 -20.22 15.30 27.18
N ASP A 254 -20.03 16.18 28.15
CA ASP A 254 -21.11 16.95 28.81
C ASP A 254 -21.53 18.21 28.03
N GLY A 255 -20.98 18.44 26.84
CA GLY A 255 -21.36 19.52 25.94
C GLY A 255 -20.71 20.87 26.24
N LYS A 256 -19.82 20.95 27.23
CA LYS A 256 -19.03 22.16 27.49
C LYS A 256 -17.92 22.29 26.48
N THR A 257 -17.58 23.50 26.08
CA THR A 257 -16.42 23.71 25.20
C THR A 257 -15.14 23.78 26.01
N VAL A 258 -14.13 23.00 25.64
CA VAL A 258 -12.76 23.11 26.16
C VAL A 258 -11.87 23.54 25.01
N SER A 259 -11.09 24.60 25.22
CA SER A 259 -10.06 25.05 24.29
C SER A 259 -8.68 24.55 24.71
N LEU A 260 -7.78 24.34 23.75
CA LEU A 260 -6.39 24.00 24.05
C LEU A 260 -5.71 25.12 24.84
N SER A 261 -5.99 26.38 24.51
CA SER A 261 -5.51 27.54 25.29
C SER A 261 -5.90 27.52 26.75
N SER A 262 -7.03 26.92 27.12
CA SER A 262 -7.44 26.80 28.54
C SER A 262 -6.51 25.91 29.37
N LEU A 263 -5.69 25.08 28.70
CA LEU A 263 -4.70 24.19 29.32
C LEU A 263 -3.29 24.77 29.32
N LYS A 264 -3.10 26.00 28.80
CA LYS A 264 -1.81 26.68 28.76
C LYS A 264 -1.21 26.82 30.16
N GLY A 265 0.12 26.73 30.25
CA GLY A 265 0.85 26.67 31.52
C GLY A 265 1.13 25.23 32.00
N LYS A 266 0.55 24.22 31.35
CA LYS A 266 0.86 22.79 31.56
C LYS A 266 1.59 22.22 30.35
N TYR A 267 2.28 21.11 30.57
CA TYR A 267 2.58 20.21 29.46
C TYR A 267 1.31 19.46 29.06
N VAL A 268 0.96 19.50 27.78
CA VAL A 268 -0.29 18.91 27.27
C VAL A 268 0.04 17.90 26.18
N LEU A 269 -0.34 16.65 26.36
CA LEU A 269 -0.37 15.69 25.25
C LEU A 269 -1.73 15.81 24.56
N VAL A 270 -1.77 16.38 23.35
CA VAL A 270 -2.97 16.35 22.50
C VAL A 270 -2.97 15.03 21.76
N ASP A 271 -3.93 14.16 22.08
CA ASP A 271 -3.98 12.77 21.61
C ASP A 271 -5.20 12.54 20.72
N PHE A 272 -4.96 12.30 19.42
CA PHE A 272 -5.98 12.01 18.43
C PHE A 272 -6.26 10.51 18.36
N TRP A 273 -7.51 10.15 18.65
CA TRP A 273 -7.94 8.75 18.78
C TRP A 273 -9.40 8.58 18.38
N ALA A 274 -9.91 7.35 18.45
CA ALA A 274 -11.34 7.08 18.32
C ALA A 274 -11.72 5.75 18.98
N SER A 275 -12.98 5.58 19.36
CA SER A 275 -13.49 4.34 19.96
C SER A 275 -13.26 3.10 19.09
N TRP A 276 -13.29 3.30 17.77
CA TRP A 276 -13.14 2.29 16.73
C TRP A 276 -11.68 2.04 16.29
N CYS A 277 -10.72 2.82 16.80
CA CYS A 277 -9.31 2.70 16.42
C CYS A 277 -8.59 1.64 17.26
N GLY A 278 -8.51 0.39 16.77
CA GLY A 278 -7.85 -0.72 17.47
C GLY A 278 -6.43 -0.40 18.00
N PRO A 279 -5.51 0.16 17.19
CA PRO A 279 -4.19 0.54 17.65
C PRO A 279 -4.20 1.64 18.73
N CYS A 280 -5.09 2.64 18.64
CA CYS A 280 -5.24 3.66 19.68
C CYS A 280 -5.66 3.02 21.02
N ARG A 281 -6.64 2.11 20.98
CA ARG A 281 -7.13 1.38 22.16
C ARG A 281 -6.04 0.51 22.80
N LYS A 282 -5.09 0.00 22.02
CA LYS A 282 -3.91 -0.73 22.52
C LYS A 282 -2.88 0.19 23.18
N GLU A 283 -2.78 1.44 22.75
CA GLU A 283 -1.86 2.44 23.32
C GLU A 283 -2.44 3.15 24.55
N ASN A 284 -3.77 3.23 24.68
CA ASN A 284 -4.45 3.86 25.81
C ASN A 284 -3.93 3.44 27.20
N PRO A 285 -3.64 2.15 27.49
CA PRO A 285 -3.01 1.76 28.75
C PRO A 285 -1.67 2.46 29.05
N ASN A 286 -0.84 2.71 28.03
CA ASN A 286 0.43 3.42 28.17
C ASN A 286 0.19 4.91 28.46
N VAL A 287 -0.78 5.53 27.78
CA VAL A 287 -1.18 6.93 28.05
C VAL A 287 -1.75 7.08 29.46
N VAL A 288 -2.56 6.12 29.93
CA VAL A 288 -3.07 6.08 31.31
C VAL A 288 -1.94 5.95 32.33
N ALA A 289 -0.96 5.07 32.07
CA ALA A 289 0.21 4.92 32.92
C ALA A 289 1.02 6.23 33.00
N ALA A 290 1.29 6.86 31.86
CA ALA A 290 1.99 8.14 31.77
C ALA A 290 1.21 9.25 32.50
N PHE A 291 -0.09 9.38 32.25
CA PHE A 291 -0.93 10.36 32.95
C PHE A 291 -0.89 10.18 34.46
N ASN A 292 -1.03 8.95 34.97
CA ASN A 292 -0.96 8.69 36.40
C ASN A 292 0.41 9.01 37.00
N LYS A 293 1.49 8.72 36.28
CA LYS A 293 2.87 9.00 36.70
C LYS A 293 3.18 10.50 36.72
N TYR A 294 2.67 11.27 35.77
CA TYR A 294 3.08 12.66 35.55
C TYR A 294 2.03 13.73 35.87
N LYS A 295 0.75 13.41 36.12
CA LYS A 295 -0.32 14.41 36.35
C LYS A 295 -0.03 15.42 37.48
N ASN A 296 0.76 15.03 38.47
CA ASN A 296 1.18 15.90 39.58
C ASN A 296 2.45 16.71 39.28
N LYS A 297 3.02 16.56 38.08
CA LYS A 297 4.22 17.27 37.59
C LYS A 297 3.87 18.22 36.46
N ASN A 298 2.75 18.95 36.59
CA ASN A 298 2.31 19.93 35.60
C ASN A 298 2.01 19.33 34.20
N PHE A 299 1.54 18.09 34.13
CA PHE A 299 1.19 17.39 32.90
C PHE A 299 -0.30 17.08 32.81
N THR A 300 -0.85 17.10 31.61
CA THR A 300 -2.20 16.63 31.31
C THR A 300 -2.30 16.09 29.89
N VAL A 301 -3.43 15.46 29.58
CA VAL A 301 -3.75 14.95 28.24
C VAL A 301 -5.05 15.62 27.80
N LEU A 302 -5.14 15.98 26.52
CA LEU A 302 -6.37 16.40 25.87
C LEU A 302 -6.68 15.39 24.76
N GLY A 303 -7.66 14.53 25.00
CA GLY A 303 -8.05 13.51 24.03
C GLY A 303 -8.99 14.10 22.97
N VAL A 304 -8.56 14.13 21.71
CA VAL A 304 -9.37 14.56 20.57
C VAL A 304 -9.94 13.34 19.87
N SER A 305 -11.25 13.12 20.00
CA SER A 305 -11.90 11.96 19.38
C SER A 305 -12.39 12.25 17.96
N LEU A 306 -12.09 11.31 17.06
CA LEU A 306 -12.64 11.20 15.71
C LEU A 306 -13.79 10.19 15.64
N ASP A 307 -14.56 10.05 16.72
CA ASP A 307 -15.85 9.36 16.68
C ASP A 307 -16.89 10.19 15.92
N SER A 308 -17.94 9.52 15.47
CA SER A 308 -19.19 10.15 14.97
C SER A 308 -20.41 9.74 15.78
N ASP A 309 -20.20 8.87 16.77
CA ASP A 309 -21.20 8.32 17.67
C ASP A 309 -20.79 8.66 19.10
N LYS A 310 -21.61 9.48 19.77
CA LYS A 310 -21.32 10.00 21.10
C LYS A 310 -21.27 8.89 22.15
N ASP A 311 -22.16 7.92 22.06
CA ASP A 311 -22.29 6.87 23.09
C ASP A 311 -21.11 5.89 22.98
N LYS A 312 -20.66 5.57 21.76
CA LYS A 312 -19.44 4.77 21.56
C LYS A 312 -18.19 5.48 22.07
N TRP A 313 -18.10 6.78 21.84
CA TRP A 313 -17.00 7.61 22.36
C TRP A 313 -16.96 7.59 23.89
N ILE A 314 -18.09 7.87 24.55
CA ILE A 314 -18.21 7.86 26.02
C ILE A 314 -17.93 6.46 26.58
N GLY A 315 -18.54 5.42 26.01
CA GLY A 315 -18.31 4.06 26.46
C GLY A 315 -16.85 3.61 26.31
N ALA A 316 -16.13 4.12 25.30
CA ALA A 316 -14.70 3.85 25.15
C ALA A 316 -13.85 4.59 26.19
N ILE A 317 -14.17 5.86 26.50
CA ILE A 317 -13.53 6.62 27.59
C ILE A 317 -13.62 5.85 28.90
N GLU A 318 -14.83 5.41 29.25
CA GLU A 318 -15.09 4.68 30.49
C GLU A 318 -14.35 3.33 30.53
N LYS A 319 -14.45 2.55 29.44
CA LYS A 319 -13.85 1.21 29.36
C LYS A 319 -12.32 1.24 29.46
N ASP A 320 -11.69 2.29 28.93
CA ASP A 320 -10.23 2.40 28.92
C ASP A 320 -9.68 3.22 30.09
N GLY A 321 -10.55 3.77 30.96
CA GLY A 321 -10.12 4.56 32.11
C GLY A 321 -9.46 5.89 31.73
N LEU A 322 -9.91 6.52 30.65
CA LEU A 322 -9.35 7.79 30.17
C LEU A 322 -9.94 8.94 30.99
N THR A 323 -9.21 9.36 32.03
CA THR A 323 -9.74 10.26 33.08
C THR A 323 -9.46 11.75 32.86
N TRP A 324 -8.87 12.10 31.73
CA TRP A 324 -8.55 13.48 31.35
C TRP A 324 -9.66 14.11 30.51
N ALA A 325 -9.46 15.37 30.08
CA ALA A 325 -10.45 16.05 29.26
C ALA A 325 -10.48 15.45 27.85
N HIS A 326 -11.69 15.16 27.35
CA HIS A 326 -11.91 14.69 25.99
C HIS A 326 -12.78 15.68 25.24
N ILE A 327 -12.47 15.91 23.96
CA ILE A 327 -13.22 16.79 23.07
C ILE A 327 -13.49 16.12 21.71
N SER A 328 -14.62 16.45 21.08
CA SER A 328 -14.97 15.99 19.73
C SER A 328 -16.06 16.87 19.11
N ASP A 329 -16.03 17.06 17.78
CA ASP A 329 -17.16 17.59 17.01
C ASP A 329 -18.07 16.48 16.46
N LEU A 330 -17.77 15.22 16.76
CA LEU A 330 -18.48 14.03 16.26
C LEU A 330 -18.54 13.94 14.72
N LYS A 331 -17.55 14.52 14.03
CA LYS A 331 -17.48 14.54 12.55
C LYS A 331 -16.52 13.50 11.97
N GLY A 332 -15.96 12.61 12.79
CA GLY A 332 -14.96 11.65 12.33
C GLY A 332 -13.78 12.31 11.63
N TRP A 333 -13.40 11.81 10.46
CA TRP A 333 -12.30 12.36 9.66
C TRP A 333 -12.57 13.78 9.12
N GLU A 334 -13.82 14.24 9.11
CA GLU A 334 -14.15 15.62 8.74
C GLU A 334 -14.00 16.62 9.90
N SER A 335 -13.46 16.16 11.03
CA SER A 335 -13.24 16.98 12.21
C SER A 335 -12.40 18.21 11.90
N VAL A 336 -12.80 19.36 12.44
CA VAL A 336 -11.99 20.59 12.32
C VAL A 336 -10.62 20.41 12.98
N ALA A 337 -10.54 19.67 14.09
CA ALA A 337 -9.26 19.44 14.77
C ALA A 337 -8.33 18.55 13.94
N ALA A 338 -8.86 17.48 13.32
CA ALA A 338 -8.08 16.61 12.44
C ALA A 338 -7.51 17.40 11.25
N ARG A 339 -8.32 18.25 10.61
CA ARG A 339 -7.86 19.12 9.52
C ARG A 339 -6.83 20.14 9.98
N THR A 340 -7.07 20.83 11.10
CA THR A 340 -6.16 21.87 11.64
C THR A 340 -4.78 21.29 11.96
N TYR A 341 -4.73 20.07 12.50
CA TYR A 341 -3.48 19.38 12.82
C TYR A 341 -2.97 18.49 11.67
N ASN A 342 -3.66 18.47 10.53
CA ASN A 342 -3.41 17.59 9.38
C ASN A 342 -3.21 16.09 9.76
N VAL A 343 -4.08 15.60 10.64
CA VAL A 343 -4.12 14.22 11.11
C VAL A 343 -4.88 13.38 10.09
N ASN A 344 -4.15 12.56 9.33
CA ASN A 344 -4.72 11.67 8.30
C ASN A 344 -4.69 10.19 8.72
N SER A 345 -4.10 9.88 9.87
CA SER A 345 -4.07 8.56 10.48
C SER A 345 -4.06 8.70 12.00
N ILE A 346 -4.57 7.69 12.71
CA ILE A 346 -4.57 7.61 14.17
C ILE A 346 -4.06 6.22 14.59
N PRO A 347 -3.35 6.10 15.74
CA PRO A 347 -3.11 7.13 16.74
C PRO A 347 -2.06 8.16 16.31
N ALA A 348 -2.30 9.42 16.66
CA ALA A 348 -1.40 10.55 16.45
C ALA A 348 -1.44 11.46 17.68
N ASN A 349 -0.30 12.00 18.11
CA ASN A 349 -0.28 12.92 19.24
C ASN A 349 0.79 13.99 19.12
N PHE A 350 0.60 15.06 19.88
CA PHE A 350 1.50 16.22 19.94
C PHE A 350 1.71 16.58 21.41
N LEU A 351 2.97 16.60 21.85
CA LEU A 351 3.34 17.08 23.18
C LEU A 351 3.63 18.57 23.10
N ILE A 352 2.93 19.33 23.92
CA ILE A 352 2.97 20.80 23.95
C ILE A 352 3.57 21.25 25.29
N ASP A 353 4.45 22.24 25.25
CA ASP A 353 5.05 22.87 26.43
C ASP A 353 4.11 23.88 27.12
N PRO A 354 4.43 24.34 28.34
CA PRO A 354 3.64 25.37 29.04
C PRO A 354 3.46 26.69 28.29
N GLN A 355 4.34 27.01 27.35
CA GLN A 355 4.29 28.21 26.51
C GLN A 355 3.32 28.05 25.33
N GLY A 356 2.93 26.82 25.01
CA GLY A 356 2.01 26.46 23.93
C GLY A 356 2.70 26.03 22.65
N ASN A 357 3.99 25.67 22.69
CA ASN A 357 4.73 25.19 21.53
C ASN A 357 4.80 23.66 21.50
N ILE A 358 4.82 23.09 20.31
CA ILE A 358 4.96 21.65 20.12
C ILE A 358 6.42 21.28 20.32
N ILE A 359 6.70 20.38 21.27
CA ILE A 359 8.06 19.93 21.59
C ILE A 359 8.35 18.50 21.14
N ALA A 360 7.30 17.70 20.92
CA ALA A 360 7.39 16.36 20.34
C ALA A 360 6.06 15.95 19.72
N ARG A 361 6.07 14.87 18.92
CA ARG A 361 4.88 14.29 18.31
C ARG A 361 5.06 12.79 18.06
N ASP A 362 3.96 12.08 17.80
CA ASP A 362 3.91 10.66 17.47
C ASP A 362 4.55 9.75 18.53
N LEU A 363 4.42 10.12 19.80
CA LEU A 363 4.98 9.41 20.95
C LEU A 363 4.15 8.16 21.26
N ARG A 364 4.80 7.01 21.50
CA ARG A 364 4.14 5.76 21.88
C ARG A 364 4.99 4.99 22.87
N GLU A 365 4.36 4.17 23.70
CA GLU A 365 5.03 3.22 24.59
C GLU A 365 6.19 3.87 25.38
N GLU A 366 7.40 3.31 25.30
CA GLU A 366 8.60 3.81 25.99
C GLU A 366 9.02 5.22 25.54
N ALA A 367 8.76 5.60 24.28
CA ALA A 367 9.12 6.92 23.77
C ALA A 367 8.29 8.02 24.43
N LEU A 368 7.03 7.75 24.76
CA LEU A 368 6.18 8.68 25.51
C LEU A 368 6.74 8.91 26.92
N ASP A 369 7.06 7.84 27.65
CA ASP A 369 7.60 7.97 29.01
C ASP A 369 8.96 8.68 29.01
N ALA A 370 9.84 8.35 28.07
CA ALA A 370 11.16 8.94 27.96
C ALA A 370 11.10 10.46 27.69
N GLU A 371 10.24 10.90 26.77
CA GLU A 371 10.11 12.32 26.45
C GLU A 371 9.46 13.10 27.60
N LEU A 372 8.46 12.52 28.28
CA LEU A 372 7.86 13.14 29.47
C LEU A 372 8.86 13.21 30.64
N ALA A 373 9.66 12.17 30.88
CA ALA A 373 10.71 12.19 31.89
C ALA A 373 11.77 13.27 31.61
N LYS A 374 12.04 13.53 30.33
CA LYS A 374 12.97 14.57 29.89
C LYS A 374 12.38 15.97 30.05
N ALA A 375 11.11 16.17 29.69
CA ALA A 375 10.43 17.47 29.73
C ALA A 375 10.03 17.90 31.15
N LEU A 376 9.67 16.94 32.02
CA LEU A 376 9.09 17.16 33.35
C LEU A 376 10.10 16.95 34.50
N LYS A 377 11.37 17.26 34.24
CA LYS A 377 12.46 17.12 35.22
C LYS A 377 12.26 17.99 36.46
#